data_AF-A0AAU9VC51-F1
#
_entry.id   AF-A0AAU9VC51-F1
#
_cell.length_a   1.000
_cell.length_b   1.000
_cell.length_c   1.000
_cell.angle_alpha   90.00
_cell.angle_beta   90.00
_cell.angle_gamma   90.00
#
_symmetry.space_group_name_H-M   'P 1'
#
loop_
_entity.id
_entity.type
_entity.pdbx_description
1 polymer ?
#
loop_
_entity_poly.entity_id
_entity_poly.type
_entity_poly.pdbx_seq_one_letter_code
_entity_poly.pdbx_strand_id
1 'polypeptide(L)'
;MPKRAKKTVLNSEMREFVIRLRDYFERESQNGGPLLPLSQVRQRVADALLIALATVTRISTEKYGKEGNEENKLSSPNKKRRRIQPIVNLDDFQCAAIRNHIYGYYSRKELPTLDKLLVTLREVHLYDGGRTSLSKLLRRIGFHYQKSNNRRILMERNDIALKRVDFLRKVKNITDWEKVVFLDETWLNANHTVKKKHGTMVLPNRLQKYQKEKGRD
;
A
#
# COMPACT_ATOMS: atom_id res chain seq x y z
N MET A 1 49.84 -14.55 9.55
CA MET A 1 49.50 -13.89 8.28
C MET A 1 48.07 -13.36 8.37
N PRO A 2 47.81 -12.06 8.15
CA PRO A 2 46.44 -11.55 8.12
C PRO A 2 45.66 -12.21 6.98
N LYS A 3 44.43 -12.65 7.26
CA LYS A 3 43.56 -13.26 6.25
C LYS A 3 43.29 -12.24 5.14
N ARG A 4 43.54 -12.63 3.88
CA ARG A 4 43.29 -11.79 2.70
C ARG A 4 41.80 -11.46 2.64
N ALA A 5 41.46 -10.17 2.53
CA ALA A 5 40.07 -9.72 2.45
C ALA A 5 39.34 -10.32 1.23
N LYS A 6 38.04 -10.58 1.36
CA LYS A 6 37.22 -11.11 0.28
C LYS A 6 37.14 -10.09 -0.87
N LYS A 7 37.33 -10.54 -2.12
CA LYS A 7 37.09 -9.70 -3.30
C LYS A 7 35.60 -9.42 -3.44
N THR A 8 35.21 -8.14 -3.43
CA THR A 8 33.83 -7.69 -3.68
C THR A 8 33.77 -6.82 -4.92
N VAL A 9 32.80 -7.05 -5.80
CA VAL A 9 32.55 -6.18 -6.96
C VAL A 9 31.87 -4.90 -6.46
N LEU A 10 32.49 -3.75 -6.71
CA LEU A 10 31.96 -2.43 -6.36
C LEU A 10 31.27 -1.80 -7.58
N ASN A 11 30.09 -1.20 -7.37
CA ASN A 11 29.41 -0.40 -8.39
C ASN A 11 30.16 0.93 -8.65
N SER A 12 29.75 1.68 -9.67
CA SER A 12 30.40 2.94 -10.05
C SER A 12 30.45 3.96 -8.92
N GLU A 13 29.31 4.18 -8.25
CA GLU A 13 29.19 5.14 -7.13
C GLU A 13 30.14 4.80 -5.97
N MET A 14 30.23 3.52 -5.59
CA MET A 14 31.16 3.08 -4.54
C MET A 14 32.63 3.30 -4.95
N ARG A 15 32.98 3.11 -6.22
CA ARG A 15 34.35 3.37 -6.70
C ARG A 15 34.69 4.86 -6.61
N GLU A 16 33.74 5.73 -6.92
CA GLU A 16 33.91 7.17 -6.77
C GLU A 16 34.12 7.56 -5.31
N PHE A 17 33.34 6.99 -4.38
CA PHE A 17 33.55 7.18 -2.94
C PHE A 17 34.93 6.71 -2.46
N VAL A 18 35.45 5.60 -3.00
CA VAL A 18 36.81 5.13 -2.68
C VAL A 18 37.87 6.16 -3.11
N ILE A 19 37.73 6.77 -4.30
CA ILE A 19 38.64 7.80 -4.78
C ILE A 19 38.56 9.05 -3.88
N ARG A 20 37.35 9.54 -3.58
CA ARG A 20 37.17 10.71 -2.69
C ARG A 20 37.80 10.50 -1.31
N LEU A 21 37.63 9.30 -0.73
CA LEU A 21 38.29 8.93 0.53
C LEU A 21 39.82 8.96 0.42
N ARG A 22 40.38 8.39 -0.66
CA ARG A 22 41.82 8.42 -0.92
C ARG A 22 42.34 9.85 -0.97
N ASP A 23 41.68 10.72 -1.74
CA ASP A 23 42.10 12.11 -1.92
C ASP A 23 41.97 12.92 -0.61
N TYR A 24 40.96 12.63 0.20
CA TYR A 24 40.84 13.23 1.54
C TYR A 24 42.01 12.86 2.46
N PHE A 25 42.36 11.58 2.54
CA PHE A 25 43.48 11.14 3.37
C PHE A 25 44.85 11.54 2.82
N GLU A 26 44.99 11.68 1.50
CA GLU A 26 46.20 12.23 0.87
C GLU A 26 46.39 13.70 1.28
N ARG A 27 45.32 14.49 1.32
CA ARG A 27 45.35 15.86 1.89
C ARG A 27 45.72 15.87 3.37
N GLU A 28 45.20 14.96 4.18
CA GLU A 28 45.59 14.85 5.60
C GLU A 28 47.08 14.50 5.77
N SER A 29 47.60 13.61 4.91
CA SER A 29 49.01 13.26 4.90
C SER A 29 49.89 14.46 4.55
N GLN A 30 49.51 15.24 3.54
CA GLN A 30 50.24 16.46 3.14
C GLN A 30 50.15 17.56 4.19
N ASN A 31 49.03 17.64 4.91
CA ASN A 31 48.81 18.58 6.01
C ASN A 31 49.56 18.19 7.30
N GLY A 32 50.20 17.02 7.35
CA GLY A 32 50.89 16.53 8.54
C GLY A 32 49.96 16.18 9.70
N GLY A 33 48.65 16.00 9.42
CA GLY A 33 47.65 15.79 10.44
C GLY A 33 46.21 15.88 9.90
N PRO A 34 45.23 15.47 10.72
CA PRO A 34 43.85 15.42 10.30
C PRO A 34 43.30 16.83 10.01
N LEU A 35 42.55 16.97 8.91
CA LEU A 35 41.99 18.27 8.49
C LEU A 35 40.91 18.78 9.45
N LEU A 36 40.22 17.83 10.09
CA LEU A 36 39.24 18.09 11.14
C LEU A 36 39.59 17.25 12.38
N PRO A 37 39.21 17.69 13.59
CA PRO A 37 39.44 16.94 14.81
C PRO A 37 38.97 15.48 14.73
N LEU A 38 39.76 14.56 15.29
CA LEU A 38 39.44 13.12 15.31
C LEU A 38 38.09 12.83 16.00
N SER A 39 37.67 13.69 16.93
CA SER A 39 36.37 13.62 17.62
C SER A 39 35.18 13.84 16.68
N GLN A 40 35.37 14.60 15.59
CA GLN A 40 34.30 14.97 14.65
C GLN A 40 34.11 13.94 13.53
N VAL A 41 33.99 12.66 13.90
CA VAL A 41 33.93 11.52 12.96
C VAL A 41 32.89 11.71 11.85
N ARG A 42 31.68 12.16 12.20
CA ARG A 42 30.59 12.34 11.22
C ARG A 42 30.87 13.47 10.22
N GLN A 43 31.50 14.55 10.67
CA GLN A 43 31.87 15.68 9.80
C GLN A 43 33.04 15.29 8.89
N ARG A 44 34.02 14.53 9.40
CA ARG A 44 35.09 13.95 8.58
C ARG A 44 34.56 13.06 7.47
N VAL A 45 33.62 12.17 7.78
CA VAL A 45 32.99 11.31 6.77
C VAL A 45 32.19 12.14 5.75
N ALA A 46 31.47 13.16 6.20
CA ALA A 46 30.71 14.05 5.32
C ALA A 46 31.62 14.80 4.34
N ASP A 47 32.72 15.35 4.84
CA ASP A 47 33.71 16.08 4.04
C ASP A 47 34.51 15.15 3.10
N ALA A 48 34.93 13.98 3.60
CA ALA A 48 35.68 13.01 2.81
C ALA A 48 34.87 12.39 1.67
N LEU A 49 33.57 12.13 1.88
CA LEU A 49 32.69 11.54 0.86
C LEU A 49 31.92 12.58 0.03
N LEU A 50 32.01 13.87 0.40
CA LEU A 50 31.23 14.97 -0.18
C LEU A 50 29.71 14.70 -0.13
N ILE A 51 29.22 14.33 1.05
CA ILE A 51 27.81 14.07 1.31
C ILE A 51 27.31 14.92 2.48
N ALA A 52 26.02 15.25 2.48
CA ALA A 52 25.46 16.07 3.54
C ALA A 52 25.60 15.40 4.92
N LEU A 53 25.97 16.18 5.94
CA LEU A 53 26.10 15.72 7.32
C LEU A 53 24.82 15.02 7.82
N ALA A 54 23.65 15.54 7.44
CA ALA A 54 22.35 14.94 7.76
C ALA A 54 22.19 13.51 7.21
N THR A 55 22.80 13.21 6.06
CA THR A 55 22.79 11.87 5.47
C THR A 55 23.68 10.94 6.27
N VAL A 56 24.88 11.39 6.65
CA VAL A 56 25.81 10.61 7.48
C VAL A 56 25.20 10.33 8.85
N THR A 57 24.58 11.32 9.49
CA THR A 57 23.93 11.14 10.80
C THR A 57 22.76 10.18 10.70
N ARG A 58 21.91 10.29 9.67
CA ARG A 58 20.80 9.35 9.43
C ARG A 58 21.30 7.91 9.22
N ILE A 59 22.30 7.71 8.37
CA ILE A 59 22.86 6.36 8.12
C ILE A 59 23.54 5.82 9.38
N SER A 60 24.27 6.65 10.10
CA SER A 60 24.95 6.26 11.35
C SER A 60 23.93 5.86 12.42
N THR A 61 22.85 6.62 12.58
CA THR A 61 21.77 6.31 13.54
C THR A 61 20.95 5.11 13.12
N GLU A 62 20.74 4.90 11.81
CA GLU A 62 20.12 3.67 11.31
C GLU A 62 20.97 2.44 11.64
N LYS A 63 22.29 2.53 11.48
CA LYS A 63 23.23 1.42 11.74
C LYS A 63 23.46 1.15 13.23
N TYR A 64 23.75 2.21 14.01
CA TYR A 64 24.25 2.09 15.39
C TYR A 64 23.24 2.50 16.46
N GLY A 65 22.04 2.94 16.09
CA GLY A 65 21.08 3.53 17.01
C GLY A 65 21.47 4.95 17.44
N LYS A 66 20.68 5.56 18.33
CA LYS A 66 20.96 6.92 18.85
C LYS A 66 22.17 6.94 19.79
N GLU A 67 22.33 5.89 20.58
CA GLU A 67 23.37 5.75 21.60
C GLU A 67 24.63 5.05 21.10
N GLY A 68 24.61 4.45 19.90
CA GLY A 68 25.78 3.80 19.29
C GLY A 68 25.97 2.32 19.65
N ASN A 69 25.06 1.74 20.43
CA ASN A 69 25.17 0.39 20.98
C ASN A 69 24.48 -0.70 20.14
N GLU A 70 23.82 -0.32 19.05
CA GLU A 70 23.10 -1.27 18.19
C GLU A 70 23.94 -1.67 16.98
N GLU A 71 23.62 -2.83 16.38
CA GLU A 71 24.23 -3.23 15.11
C GLU A 71 23.15 -3.66 14.10
N ASN A 72 22.43 -2.68 13.58
CA ASN A 72 21.31 -2.90 12.68
C ASN A 72 21.78 -3.18 11.24
N LYS A 73 20.91 -3.78 10.42
CA LYS A 73 21.13 -3.91 8.97
C LYS A 73 20.59 -2.66 8.28
N LEU A 74 21.43 -1.99 7.50
CA LEU A 74 20.99 -0.87 6.68
C LEU A 74 19.98 -1.35 5.63
N SER A 75 18.83 -0.70 5.55
CA SER A 75 17.80 -0.97 4.57
C SER A 75 17.87 0.04 3.43
N SER A 76 17.70 -0.43 2.20
CA SER A 76 17.62 0.46 1.03
C SER A 76 16.45 1.46 1.20
N PRO A 77 16.70 2.78 1.05
CA PRO A 77 15.66 3.79 1.15
C PRO A 77 14.73 3.69 -0.08
N ASN A 78 13.59 3.01 0.08
CA ASN A 78 12.35 3.10 -0.73
C ASN A 78 11.43 1.88 -0.61
N LYS A 79 11.77 0.88 0.21
CA LYS A 79 11.24 -0.47 -0.06
C LYS A 79 9.73 -0.66 0.05
N LYS A 80 8.93 0.23 0.66
CA LYS A 80 7.46 0.04 0.75
C LYS A 80 6.64 1.34 0.86
N ARG A 81 6.55 2.17 -0.20
CA ARG A 81 5.39 3.08 -0.28
C ARG A 81 4.15 2.25 -0.63
N ARG A 82 3.21 2.12 0.32
CA ARG A 82 1.89 1.50 0.04
C ARG A 82 1.19 2.37 -1.01
N ARG A 83 1.07 1.87 -2.24
CA ARG A 83 0.33 2.57 -3.31
C ARG A 83 -1.17 2.47 -3.00
N ILE A 84 -1.79 3.61 -2.71
CA ILE A 84 -3.24 3.70 -2.53
C ILE A 84 -3.91 3.30 -3.87
N GLN A 85 -4.88 2.39 -3.82
CA GLN A 85 -5.66 1.96 -4.99
C GLN A 85 -7.07 2.57 -4.93
N PRO A 86 -7.25 3.84 -5.35
CA PRO A 86 -8.46 4.62 -5.06
C PRO A 86 -9.76 4.01 -5.60
N ILE A 87 -9.69 3.28 -6.72
CA ILE A 87 -10.87 2.71 -7.39
C ILE A 87 -11.16 1.27 -6.94
N VAL A 88 -10.13 0.56 -6.45
CA VAL A 88 -10.28 -0.85 -6.04
C VAL A 88 -10.69 -0.94 -4.58
N ASN A 89 -10.40 0.07 -3.75
CA ASN A 89 -10.75 0.10 -2.32
C ASN A 89 -12.22 0.45 -2.08
N LEU A 90 -13.11 -0.47 -2.47
CA LEU A 90 -14.49 -0.49 -2.00
C LEU A 90 -14.59 -1.10 -0.61
N ASP A 91 -15.56 -0.60 0.17
CA ASP A 91 -15.95 -1.12 1.49
C ASP A 91 -16.70 -2.46 1.38
N ASP A 92 -16.86 -3.17 2.49
CA ASP A 92 -17.45 -4.51 2.53
C ASP A 92 -18.92 -4.51 2.11
N PHE A 93 -19.68 -3.47 2.46
CA PHE A 93 -21.06 -3.29 2.00
C PHE A 93 -21.14 -3.20 0.47
N GLN A 94 -20.28 -2.38 -0.15
CA GLN A 94 -20.21 -2.24 -1.60
C GLN A 94 -19.77 -3.55 -2.27
N CYS A 95 -18.81 -4.25 -1.67
CA CYS A 95 -18.39 -5.56 -2.15
C CYS A 95 -19.52 -6.60 -2.07
N ALA A 96 -20.36 -6.55 -1.03
CA ALA A 96 -21.54 -7.40 -0.90
C ALA A 96 -22.62 -7.07 -1.95
N ALA A 97 -22.89 -5.78 -2.19
CA ALA A 97 -23.82 -5.34 -3.22
C ALA A 97 -23.39 -5.82 -4.63
N ILE A 98 -22.10 -5.68 -4.98
CA ILE A 98 -21.55 -6.17 -6.25
C ILE A 98 -21.68 -7.70 -6.36
N ARG A 99 -21.42 -8.43 -5.27
CA ARG A 99 -21.60 -9.89 -5.24
C ARG A 99 -23.05 -10.29 -5.52
N ASN A 100 -24.01 -9.62 -4.89
CA ASN A 100 -25.43 -9.87 -5.11
C ASN A 100 -25.85 -9.54 -6.55
N HIS A 101 -25.32 -8.45 -7.12
CA HIS A 101 -25.54 -8.10 -8.52
C HIS A 101 -25.05 -9.19 -9.48
N ILE A 102 -23.86 -9.75 -9.23
CA ILE A 102 -23.34 -10.90 -9.99
C ILE A 102 -24.24 -12.13 -9.83
N TYR A 103 -24.72 -12.43 -8.62
CA TYR A 103 -25.66 -13.53 -8.42
C TYR A 103 -27.00 -13.33 -9.14
N GLY A 104 -27.45 -12.09 -9.30
CA GLY A 104 -28.63 -11.77 -10.10
C GLY A 104 -28.53 -12.25 -11.55
N TYR A 105 -27.36 -12.18 -12.18
CA TYR A 105 -27.13 -12.75 -13.51
C TYR A 105 -27.41 -14.25 -13.53
N TYR A 106 -26.88 -14.99 -12.54
CA TYR A 106 -27.06 -16.43 -12.46
C TYR A 106 -28.51 -16.83 -12.18
N SER A 107 -29.23 -16.08 -11.36
CA SER A 107 -30.67 -16.29 -11.14
C SER A 107 -31.48 -16.15 -12.43
N ARG A 108 -31.08 -15.22 -13.32
CA ARG A 108 -31.68 -15.04 -14.65
C ARG A 108 -31.14 -16.00 -15.73
N LYS A 109 -30.26 -16.94 -15.36
CA LYS A 109 -29.56 -17.85 -16.29
C LYS A 109 -28.69 -17.12 -17.33
N GLU A 110 -28.22 -15.93 -17.01
CA GLU A 110 -27.33 -15.13 -17.86
C GLU A 110 -25.88 -15.24 -17.39
N LEU A 111 -24.93 -15.20 -18.32
CA LEU A 111 -23.51 -15.21 -17.98
C LEU A 111 -22.94 -13.78 -17.89
N PRO A 112 -22.40 -13.38 -16.72
CA PRO A 112 -21.83 -12.06 -16.55
C PRO A 112 -20.46 -11.96 -17.23
N THR A 113 -20.37 -11.19 -18.31
CA THR A 113 -19.09 -10.77 -18.90
C THR A 113 -18.62 -9.47 -18.25
N LEU A 114 -17.31 -9.21 -18.33
CA LEU A 114 -16.71 -8.05 -17.68
C LEU A 114 -17.29 -6.73 -18.21
N ASP A 115 -17.61 -6.67 -19.50
CA ASP A 115 -18.23 -5.50 -20.13
C ASP A 115 -19.69 -5.30 -19.71
N LYS A 116 -20.49 -6.38 -19.70
CA LYS A 116 -21.87 -6.32 -19.23
C LYS A 116 -21.94 -5.91 -17.76
N LEU A 117 -21.06 -6.46 -16.93
CA LEU A 117 -20.95 -6.07 -15.53
C LEU A 117 -20.56 -4.60 -15.38
N LEU A 118 -19.60 -4.11 -16.16
CA LEU A 118 -19.17 -2.72 -16.07
C LEU A 118 -20.31 -1.75 -16.41
N VAL A 119 -21.10 -2.03 -17.43
CA VAL A 119 -22.27 -1.21 -17.80
C VAL A 119 -23.31 -1.25 -16.68
N THR A 120 -23.76 -2.45 -16.29
CA THR A 120 -24.84 -2.58 -15.30
C THR A 120 -24.44 -2.10 -13.90
N LEU A 121 -23.17 -2.25 -13.49
CA LEU A 121 -22.71 -1.73 -12.20
C LEU A 121 -22.63 -0.20 -12.17
N ARG A 122 -22.41 0.45 -13.32
CA ARG A 122 -22.48 1.91 -13.44
C ARG A 122 -23.91 2.41 -13.41
N GLU A 123 -24.82 1.73 -14.10
CA GLU A 123 -26.25 2.04 -14.10
C GLU A 123 -26.86 1.97 -12.69
N VAL A 124 -26.46 0.99 -11.89
CA VAL A 124 -26.92 0.81 -10.51
C VAL A 124 -26.06 1.63 -9.50
N HIS A 125 -25.11 2.43 -9.98
CA HIS A 125 -24.22 3.27 -9.15
C HIS A 125 -23.43 2.50 -8.09
N LEU A 126 -23.11 1.23 -8.34
CA LEU A 126 -22.30 0.39 -7.44
C LEU A 126 -20.80 0.50 -7.74
N TYR A 127 -20.42 0.90 -8.96
CA TYR A 127 -19.01 0.99 -9.36
C TYR A 127 -18.77 1.86 -10.59
N ASP A 128 -17.93 2.89 -10.45
CA ASP A 128 -17.56 3.83 -11.54
C ASP A 128 -16.18 3.60 -12.16
N GLY A 129 -15.47 2.56 -11.73
CA GLY A 129 -14.10 2.32 -12.19
C GLY A 129 -13.98 1.80 -13.62
N GLY A 130 -12.73 1.61 -14.05
CA GLY A 130 -12.41 1.05 -15.37
C GLY A 130 -12.46 -0.49 -15.40
N ARG A 131 -12.41 -1.06 -16.61
CA ARG A 131 -12.43 -2.50 -16.88
C ARG A 131 -11.32 -3.27 -16.15
N THR A 132 -10.09 -2.77 -16.20
CA THR A 132 -8.93 -3.40 -15.55
C THR A 132 -9.05 -3.39 -14.04
N SER A 133 -9.55 -2.29 -13.48
CA SER A 133 -9.85 -2.14 -12.05
C SER A 133 -10.98 -3.08 -11.62
N LEU A 134 -12.02 -3.26 -12.44
CA LEU A 134 -13.11 -4.20 -12.16
C LEU A 134 -12.60 -5.64 -12.13
N SER A 135 -11.72 -6.00 -13.06
CA SER A 135 -11.10 -7.34 -13.06
C SER A 135 -10.29 -7.61 -11.79
N LYS A 136 -9.57 -6.60 -11.29
CA LYS A 136 -8.82 -6.70 -10.01
C LYS A 136 -9.77 -6.78 -8.81
N LEU A 137 -10.82 -5.97 -8.81
CA LEU A 137 -11.84 -5.97 -7.77
C LEU A 137 -12.51 -7.34 -7.67
N LEU A 138 -12.95 -7.92 -8.79
CA LEU A 138 -13.56 -9.25 -8.84
C LEU A 138 -12.65 -10.30 -8.21
N ARG A 139 -11.35 -10.31 -8.56
CA ARG A 139 -10.38 -11.23 -7.94
C ARG A 139 -10.25 -11.03 -6.43
N ARG A 140 -10.29 -9.78 -5.98
CA ARG A 140 -10.22 -9.42 -4.56
C ARG A 140 -11.42 -9.92 -3.76
N ILE A 141 -12.63 -9.77 -4.30
CA ILE A 141 -13.88 -10.23 -3.66
C ILE A 141 -14.14 -11.74 -3.83
N GLY A 142 -13.23 -12.46 -4.50
CA GLY A 142 -13.28 -13.92 -4.63
C GLY A 142 -13.73 -14.45 -5.98
N PHE A 143 -14.02 -13.62 -6.97
CA PHE A 143 -14.48 -14.04 -8.29
C PHE A 143 -13.35 -14.13 -9.32
N HIS A 144 -13.37 -15.17 -10.15
CA HIS A 144 -12.43 -15.32 -11.26
C HIS A 144 -13.10 -16.00 -12.47
N TYR A 145 -12.61 -15.68 -13.66
CA TYR A 145 -13.06 -16.34 -14.88
C TYR A 145 -12.38 -17.70 -15.03
N GLN A 146 -13.18 -18.76 -15.05
CA GLN A 146 -12.73 -20.13 -15.31
C GLN A 146 -13.27 -20.62 -16.66
N LYS A 147 -12.50 -21.44 -17.36
CA LYS A 147 -12.97 -22.12 -18.58
C LYS A 147 -13.85 -23.31 -18.19
N SER A 148 -15.05 -23.39 -18.76
CA SER A 148 -15.97 -24.53 -18.67
C SER A 148 -16.66 -24.69 -20.02
N ASN A 149 -16.65 -25.90 -20.58
CA ASN A 149 -17.23 -26.24 -21.89
C ASN A 149 -16.94 -25.18 -22.98
N ASN A 150 -15.66 -24.86 -23.16
CA ASN A 150 -15.14 -23.88 -24.12
C ASN A 150 -15.58 -22.42 -23.91
N ARG A 151 -16.28 -22.11 -22.80
CA ARG A 151 -16.72 -20.76 -22.43
C ARG A 151 -16.02 -20.30 -21.16
N ARG A 152 -15.84 -18.98 -20.99
CA ARG A 152 -15.33 -18.39 -19.74
C ARG A 152 -16.50 -17.97 -18.86
N ILE A 153 -16.59 -18.53 -17.66
CA ILE A 153 -17.65 -18.27 -16.68
C ILE A 153 -17.03 -17.60 -15.46
N LEU A 154 -17.67 -16.58 -14.91
CA LEU A 154 -17.20 -15.85 -13.73
C LEU A 154 -17.61 -16.57 -12.45
N MET A 155 -16.76 -17.43 -11.91
CA MET A 155 -17.11 -18.22 -10.73
C MET A 155 -16.55 -17.60 -9.45
N GLU A 156 -17.32 -17.69 -8.36
CA GLU A 156 -16.76 -17.48 -7.03
C GLU A 156 -15.74 -18.60 -6.75
N ARG A 157 -14.68 -18.26 -6.04
CA ARG A 157 -13.65 -19.19 -5.61
C ARG A 157 -14.27 -20.30 -4.75
N ASN A 158 -13.97 -21.55 -5.10
CA ASN A 158 -14.54 -22.72 -4.43
C ASN A 158 -14.33 -22.72 -2.91
N ASP A 159 -13.17 -22.28 -2.43
CA ASP A 159 -12.88 -22.20 -0.99
C ASP A 159 -13.76 -21.17 -0.27
N ILE A 160 -14.11 -20.07 -0.93
CA ILE A 160 -15.02 -19.05 -0.38
C ILE A 160 -16.47 -19.57 -0.42
N ALA A 161 -16.87 -20.19 -1.53
CA ALA A 161 -18.20 -20.77 -1.67
C ALA A 161 -18.44 -21.89 -0.63
N LEU A 162 -17.46 -22.77 -0.41
CA LEU A 162 -17.53 -23.82 0.61
C LEU A 162 -17.68 -23.24 2.02
N LYS A 163 -16.89 -22.23 2.38
CA LYS A 163 -17.03 -21.54 3.68
C LYS A 163 -18.42 -20.95 3.88
N ARG A 164 -19.01 -20.36 2.84
CA ARG A 164 -20.40 -19.86 2.89
C ARG A 164 -21.38 -21.00 3.10
N VAL A 165 -21.24 -22.10 2.38
CA VAL A 165 -22.10 -23.29 2.54
C VAL A 165 -22.00 -23.85 3.95
N ASP A 166 -20.78 -23.99 4.49
CA ASP A 166 -20.56 -24.49 5.84
C ASP A 166 -21.15 -23.56 6.90
N PHE A 167 -21.00 -22.24 6.73
CA PHE A 167 -21.65 -21.25 7.57
C PHE A 167 -23.18 -21.39 7.52
N LEU A 168 -23.77 -21.44 6.33
CA LEU A 168 -25.22 -21.57 6.16
C LEU A 168 -25.76 -22.88 6.74
N ARG A 169 -25.02 -23.99 6.64
CA ARG A 169 -25.38 -25.26 7.29
C ARG A 169 -25.39 -25.14 8.81
N LYS A 170 -24.38 -24.50 9.40
CA LYS A 170 -24.33 -24.24 10.84
C LYS A 170 -25.48 -23.34 11.28
N VAL A 171 -25.74 -22.28 10.53
CA VAL A 171 -26.83 -21.33 10.78
C VAL A 171 -28.20 -22.00 10.69
N LYS A 172 -28.43 -22.88 9.72
CA LYS A 172 -29.68 -23.64 9.59
C LYS A 172 -29.99 -24.51 10.80
N ASN A 173 -28.96 -24.95 11.53
CA ASN A 173 -29.11 -25.78 12.73
C ASN A 173 -29.35 -24.95 14.00
N ILE A 174 -29.37 -23.63 13.92
CA ILE A 174 -29.70 -22.75 15.05
C ILE A 174 -31.22 -22.75 15.22
N THR A 175 -31.68 -23.26 16.36
CA THR A 175 -33.10 -23.26 16.75
C THR A 175 -33.50 -21.98 17.48
N ASP A 176 -32.60 -21.45 18.31
CA ASP A 176 -32.84 -20.27 19.14
C ASP A 176 -32.03 -19.08 18.60
N TRP A 177 -32.69 -18.28 17.77
CA TRP A 177 -32.11 -17.07 17.17
C TRP A 177 -32.00 -15.90 18.16
N GLU A 178 -32.75 -15.92 19.26
CA GLU A 178 -32.74 -14.83 20.26
C GLU A 178 -31.41 -14.75 21.01
N LYS A 179 -30.69 -15.87 21.09
CA LYS A 179 -29.35 -15.96 21.68
C LYS A 179 -28.22 -15.58 20.71
N VAL A 180 -28.53 -15.29 19.45
CA VAL A 180 -27.53 -14.92 18.45
C VAL A 180 -27.32 -13.41 18.44
N VAL A 181 -26.17 -12.97 18.94
CA VAL A 181 -25.74 -11.57 18.89
C VAL A 181 -24.83 -11.36 17.69
N PHE A 182 -25.25 -10.51 16.76
CA PHE A 182 -24.41 -10.08 15.64
C PHE A 182 -23.59 -8.87 16.06
N LEU A 183 -22.28 -9.04 16.16
CA LEU A 183 -21.34 -7.95 16.36
C LEU A 183 -20.94 -7.43 14.97
N ASP A 184 -21.71 -6.48 14.43
CA ASP A 184 -21.30 -5.73 13.24
C ASP A 184 -21.03 -4.27 13.61
N GLU A 185 -19.96 -3.71 13.04
CA GLU A 185 -19.58 -2.33 13.23
C GLU A 185 -20.45 -1.44 12.32
N THR A 186 -21.65 -1.08 12.79
CA THR A 186 -22.47 -0.07 12.12
C THR A 186 -21.97 1.32 12.52
N TRP A 187 -21.34 2.02 11.57
CA TRP A 187 -20.86 3.39 11.75
C TRP A 187 -22.03 4.37 11.98
N LEU A 188 -22.41 4.58 13.24
CA LEU A 188 -23.50 5.50 13.63
C LEU A 188 -23.19 6.99 13.36
N ASN A 189 -21.97 7.36 12.97
CA ASN A 189 -21.50 8.75 12.87
C ASN A 189 -21.01 9.20 11.48
N ALA A 190 -21.31 8.48 10.40
CA ALA A 190 -20.84 8.87 9.06
C ALA A 190 -21.37 10.24 8.58
N ASN A 191 -22.52 10.70 9.10
CA ASN A 191 -23.18 11.95 8.69
C ASN A 191 -23.23 13.02 9.79
N HIS A 192 -22.68 12.77 10.99
CA HIS A 192 -22.60 13.79 12.03
C HIS A 192 -21.46 14.76 11.74
N THR A 193 -21.74 15.76 10.89
CA THR A 193 -20.96 16.99 10.89
C THR A 193 -21.40 17.83 12.08
N VAL A 194 -20.57 17.84 13.13
CA VAL A 194 -20.72 18.83 14.20
C VAL A 194 -20.63 20.22 13.54
N LYS A 195 -21.66 21.07 13.68
CA LYS A 195 -21.58 22.47 13.23
C LYS A 195 -20.35 23.08 13.88
N LYS A 196 -19.38 23.51 13.06
CA LYS A 196 -18.19 24.23 13.51
C LYS A 196 -18.65 25.43 14.34
N LYS A 197 -18.39 25.43 15.65
CA LYS A 197 -18.16 26.67 16.39
C LYS A 197 -16.75 27.15 16.03
N HIS A 198 -16.62 28.44 15.76
CA HIS A 198 -15.39 29.06 15.25
C HIS A 198 -14.18 28.73 16.15
N GLY A 199 -13.17 28.06 15.57
CA GLY A 199 -11.95 27.68 16.30
C GLY A 199 -11.11 26.65 15.56
N THR A 200 -10.35 27.13 14.58
CA THR A 200 -9.02 26.64 14.14
C THR A 200 -8.87 25.26 13.45
N MET A 201 -8.10 25.34 12.35
CA MET A 201 -7.43 24.31 11.54
C MET A 201 -8.20 23.64 10.40
N VAL A 202 -7.86 24.12 9.20
CA VAL A 202 -8.23 23.59 7.89
C VAL A 202 -7.05 22.76 7.37
N LEU A 203 -7.28 21.47 7.08
CA LEU A 203 -6.50 20.75 6.07
C LEU A 203 -7.32 20.72 4.76
N PRO A 204 -6.70 20.98 3.60
CA PRO A 204 -7.42 21.18 2.35
C PRO A 204 -7.80 19.85 1.71
N ASN A 205 -9.10 19.61 1.51
CA ASN A 205 -9.58 18.45 0.76
C ASN A 205 -9.89 18.85 -0.70
N ARG A 206 -8.96 18.44 -1.55
CA ARG A 206 -8.93 18.56 -3.00
C ARG A 206 -9.91 17.54 -3.58
N LEU A 207 -11.19 17.87 -3.75
CA LEU A 207 -12.17 17.17 -4.62
C LEU A 207 -13.55 17.87 -4.64
N GLN A 208 -13.59 19.16 -5.00
CA GLN A 208 -14.86 19.89 -5.23
C GLN A 208 -14.94 20.60 -6.59
N LYS A 209 -14.31 20.04 -7.64
CA LYS A 209 -14.35 20.65 -8.97
C LYS A 209 -15.32 20.02 -9.97
N TYR A 210 -16.22 19.12 -9.55
CA TYR A 210 -17.07 18.36 -10.50
C TYR A 210 -18.59 18.53 -10.37
N GLN A 211 -19.10 19.50 -9.60
CA GLN A 211 -20.55 19.75 -9.51
C GLN A 211 -20.95 21.21 -9.73
N LYS A 212 -20.29 21.96 -10.63
CA LYS A 212 -20.68 23.35 -10.92
C LYS A 212 -20.92 23.70 -12.41
N GLU A 213 -21.22 22.71 -13.26
CA GLU A 213 -21.51 22.99 -14.69
C GLU A 213 -22.81 22.37 -15.25
N LYS A 214 -23.75 21.91 -14.43
CA LYS A 214 -25.11 21.61 -14.93
C LYS A 214 -26.16 22.20 -14.00
N GLY A 215 -26.72 23.33 -14.42
CA GLY A 215 -27.76 24.06 -13.69
C GLY A 215 -27.82 25.55 -14.06
N ARG A 216 -27.80 25.87 -15.35
CA ARG A 216 -28.33 27.09 -15.93
C ARG A 216 -28.96 26.65 -17.25
N ASP A 217 -30.24 26.33 -17.16
CA ASP A 217 -31.34 26.87 -17.97
C ASP A 217 -32.66 26.37 -17.35
#